data_AF-A0A7S3N9X6-F1
#
_entry.id   AF-A0A7S3N9X6-F1
#
_cell.length_a   1.000
_cell.length_b   1.000
_cell.length_c   1.000
_cell.angle_alpha   90.00
_cell.angle_beta   90.00
_cell.angle_gamma   90.00
#
_symmetry.space_group_name_H-M   'P 1'
#
loop_
_entity.id
_entity.type
_entity.pdbx_description
1 polymer ?
#
loop_
_entity_poly.entity_id
_entity_poly.type
_entity_poly.pdbx_seq_one_letter_code
_entity_poly.pdbx_strand_id
1 'polypeptide(L)'
;MKVFSNVNFVLNPPEYYKNQYEVAIDQAYGGGTPSMDTFVLNPQIYFRARRDSGNNLKCWLTYKIFEGEETYVKVFVVKADGPERVSMITTDNQVAEDDTPYYGGRYSNHFVLNRDEEYIAIVSTFQNEDPISGVFEIKANTPLTYKLIKPL
;
A
#
# COMPACT_ATOMS: atom_id res chain seq x y z
N MET A 1 -22.06 14.26 8.99
CA MET A 1 -21.77 14.61 7.59
C MET A 1 -20.75 13.59 7.07
N LYS A 2 -21.19 12.60 6.29
CA LYS A 2 -20.34 11.52 5.78
C LYS A 2 -19.71 11.99 4.46
N VAL A 3 -18.39 11.96 4.37
CA VAL A 3 -17.66 12.28 3.13
C VAL A 3 -17.67 11.01 2.27
N PHE A 4 -18.26 11.11 1.08
CA PHE A 4 -18.25 10.07 0.06
C PHE A 4 -16.87 10.02 -0.60
N SER A 5 -16.22 8.85 -0.61
CA SER A 5 -15.14 8.60 -1.58
C SER A 5 -15.79 8.14 -2.88
N ASN A 6 -15.89 9.03 -3.86
CA ASN A 6 -16.15 8.64 -5.24
C ASN A 6 -14.90 7.92 -5.73
N VAL A 7 -15.00 6.60 -5.91
CA VAL A 7 -14.01 5.81 -6.64
C VAL A 7 -14.08 6.21 -8.12
N ASN A 8 -13.45 7.33 -8.46
CA ASN A 8 -13.15 7.67 -9.84
C ASN A 8 -11.86 6.92 -10.19
N PHE A 9 -11.91 6.04 -11.19
CA PHE A 9 -10.74 5.42 -11.81
C PHE A 9 -9.93 6.48 -12.57
N VAL A 10 -9.30 7.39 -11.83
CA VAL A 10 -8.34 8.34 -12.38
C VAL A 10 -7.09 7.52 -12.68
N LEU A 11 -6.91 7.16 -13.96
CA LEU A 11 -5.82 6.27 -14.42
C LEU A 11 -4.42 6.89 -14.23
N ASN A 12 -4.37 8.22 -14.11
CA ASN A 12 -3.12 8.98 -14.05
C ASN A 12 -3.05 9.85 -12.79
N PRO A 13 -1.94 9.76 -12.03
CA PRO A 13 -1.74 10.59 -10.85
C PRO A 13 -1.75 12.07 -11.25
N PRO A 14 -2.40 12.95 -10.47
CA PRO A 14 -2.32 14.40 -10.64
C PRO A 14 -0.88 14.94 -10.76
N GLU A 15 -0.69 15.97 -11.59
CA GLU A 15 0.64 16.55 -11.87
C GLU A 15 1.32 17.18 -10.65
N TYR A 16 0.59 17.48 -9.57
CA TYR A 16 1.18 18.02 -8.35
C TYR A 16 1.98 16.99 -7.53
N TYR A 17 1.97 15.71 -7.93
CA TYR A 17 2.85 14.69 -7.36
C TYR A 17 4.26 14.78 -7.92
N LYS A 18 5.14 15.46 -7.18
CA LYS A 18 6.52 15.75 -7.61
C LYS A 18 7.54 14.71 -7.17
N ASN A 19 7.20 13.88 -6.20
CA ASN A 19 8.10 12.85 -5.66
C ASN A 19 7.57 11.48 -6.06
N GLN A 20 8.39 10.67 -6.74
CA GLN A 20 8.06 9.31 -7.16
C GLN A 20 9.09 8.34 -6.59
N TYR A 21 8.61 7.23 -6.06
CA TYR A 21 9.39 6.16 -5.47
C TYR A 21 8.90 4.83 -6.00
N GLU A 22 9.82 3.91 -6.26
CA GLU A 22 9.52 2.57 -6.73
C GLU A 22 10.20 1.55 -5.82
N VAL A 23 9.46 0.50 -5.50
CA VAL A 23 9.89 -0.62 -4.67
C VAL A 23 9.56 -1.89 -5.43
N ALA A 24 10.60 -2.60 -5.87
CA ALA A 24 10.44 -3.92 -6.46
C ALA A 24 10.08 -4.93 -5.38
N ILE A 25 9.09 -5.78 -5.68
CA ILE A 25 8.72 -6.95 -4.89
C ILE A 25 9.02 -8.14 -5.79
N ASP A 26 10.17 -8.76 -5.58
CA ASP A 26 10.66 -9.85 -6.42
C ASP A 26 10.45 -11.18 -5.71
N GLN A 27 9.71 -12.10 -6.35
CA GLN A 27 9.56 -13.50 -5.92
C GLN A 27 9.14 -13.64 -4.45
N ALA A 28 8.24 -12.77 -3.99
CA ALA A 28 7.65 -12.92 -2.68
C ALA A 28 6.49 -13.91 -2.72
N TYR A 29 6.06 -14.35 -1.53
CA TYR A 29 4.87 -15.15 -1.37
C TYR A 29 3.84 -14.37 -0.57
N GLY A 30 2.58 -14.51 -0.97
CA GLY A 30 1.47 -13.96 -0.24
C GLY A 30 1.22 -14.68 1.07
N GLY A 31 0.88 -13.91 2.10
CA GLY A 31 0.42 -14.39 3.39
C GLY A 31 -1.08 -14.68 3.46
N GLY A 32 -1.83 -14.45 2.37
CA GLY A 32 -3.29 -14.54 2.34
C GLY A 32 -3.97 -13.33 2.96
N THR A 33 -5.24 -13.46 3.35
CA THR A 33 -6.09 -12.34 3.83
C THR A 33 -5.82 -11.95 5.30
N PRO A 34 -6.26 -10.77 5.78
CA PRO A 34 -6.03 -10.31 7.17
C PRO A 34 -6.51 -11.25 8.28
N SER A 35 -7.38 -12.22 7.98
CA SER A 35 -7.88 -13.21 8.94
C SER A 35 -6.99 -14.45 9.06
N MET A 36 -5.93 -14.57 8.25
CA MET A 36 -5.03 -15.73 8.24
C MET A 36 -3.80 -15.46 9.11
N ASP A 37 -3.33 -16.47 9.84
CA ASP A 37 -2.11 -16.35 10.68
C ASP A 37 -0.85 -16.01 9.86
N THR A 38 -0.85 -16.40 8.59
CA THR A 38 0.22 -16.12 7.64
C THR A 38 0.19 -14.70 7.08
N PHE A 39 -0.81 -13.87 7.41
CA PHE A 39 -0.97 -12.52 6.85
C PHE A 39 0.28 -11.65 7.01
N VAL A 40 0.99 -11.83 8.13
CA VAL A 40 2.25 -11.13 8.42
C VAL A 40 3.32 -11.37 7.34
N LEU A 41 3.24 -12.44 6.56
CA LEU A 41 4.23 -12.79 5.53
C LEU A 41 4.05 -11.99 4.22
N ASN A 42 2.88 -11.39 3.99
CA ASN A 42 2.62 -10.53 2.83
C ASN A 42 3.68 -9.42 2.70
N PRO A 43 4.16 -9.06 1.50
CA PRO A 43 5.05 -7.91 1.31
C PRO A 43 4.52 -6.63 1.95
N GLN A 44 5.36 -5.96 2.74
CA GLN A 44 4.97 -4.75 3.48
C GLN A 44 5.95 -3.62 3.18
N ILE A 45 5.44 -2.46 2.80
CA ILE A 45 6.20 -1.27 2.45
C ILE A 45 5.88 -0.20 3.49
N TYR A 46 6.87 0.12 4.31
CA TYR A 46 6.81 1.26 5.22
C TYR A 46 7.01 2.57 4.47
N PHE A 47 6.24 3.60 4.80
CA PHE A 47 6.47 4.97 4.34
C PHE A 47 5.96 6.03 5.31
N ARG A 48 6.61 7.19 5.33
CA ARG A 48 6.20 8.40 6.06
C ARG A 48 6.70 9.67 5.39
N ALA A 49 6.03 10.79 5.62
CA ALA A 49 6.52 12.09 5.20
C ALA A 49 7.82 12.48 5.94
N ARG A 50 8.73 13.21 5.27
CA ARG A 50 9.88 13.81 5.94
C ARG A 50 9.42 14.94 6.87
N ARG A 51 10.10 15.10 8.01
CA ARG A 51 9.68 16.03 9.08
C ARG A 51 9.71 17.50 8.68
N ASP A 52 10.36 17.86 7.59
CA ASP A 52 10.55 19.23 7.10
C ASP A 52 9.47 19.73 6.13
N SER A 53 8.47 18.92 5.79
CA SER A 53 7.51 19.26 4.73
C SER A 53 6.14 19.72 5.21
N GLY A 54 5.62 20.88 4.81
CA GLY A 54 4.26 21.34 5.20
C GLY A 54 3.08 20.53 4.61
N ASN A 55 1.88 20.69 5.20
CA ASN A 55 0.57 20.09 4.86
C ASN A 55 0.43 18.56 5.06
N ASN A 56 -0.80 18.05 4.91
CA ASN A 56 -1.10 16.61 4.88
C ASN A 56 -0.32 15.90 3.77
N LEU A 57 -0.01 14.63 4.01
CA LEU A 57 0.56 13.75 3.00
C LEU A 57 -0.54 13.38 2.02
N LYS A 58 -0.45 13.88 0.79
CA LYS A 58 -1.24 13.37 -0.33
C LYS A 58 -0.36 12.37 -1.05
N CYS A 59 -0.85 11.16 -1.27
CA CYS A 59 -0.14 10.17 -2.04
C CYS A 59 -1.04 9.37 -2.96
N TRP A 60 -0.41 8.86 -4.01
CA TRP A 60 -1.00 7.99 -5.00
C TRP A 60 -0.21 6.70 -4.99
N LEU A 61 -0.84 5.63 -4.51
CA LEU A 61 -0.23 4.31 -4.38
C LEU A 61 -0.62 3.48 -5.58
N THR A 62 0.35 2.83 -6.21
CA THR A 62 0.12 1.97 -7.36
C THR A 62 0.89 0.67 -7.17
N TYR A 63 0.25 -0.46 -7.41
CA TYR A 63 0.94 -1.74 -7.50
C TYR A 63 0.68 -2.34 -8.87
N LYS A 64 1.77 -2.65 -9.60
CA LYS A 64 1.73 -3.27 -10.93
C LYS A 64 2.29 -4.67 -10.81
N ILE A 65 1.47 -5.65 -11.14
CA ILE A 65 1.86 -7.04 -11.25
C ILE A 65 2.72 -7.18 -12.52
N PHE A 66 3.80 -7.96 -12.46
CA PHE A 66 4.60 -8.23 -13.67
C PHE A 66 3.80 -8.99 -14.73
N GLU A 67 4.10 -8.74 -16.00
CA GLU A 67 3.41 -9.39 -17.13
C GLU A 67 3.59 -10.90 -17.09
N GLY A 68 2.49 -11.65 -17.24
CA GLY A 68 2.48 -13.12 -17.26
C GLY A 68 2.12 -13.78 -15.91
N GLU A 69 2.00 -13.00 -14.83
CA GLU A 69 1.51 -13.50 -13.54
C GLU A 69 -0.03 -13.51 -13.50
N GLU A 70 -0.61 -14.62 -13.05
CA GLU A 70 -2.07 -14.79 -12.85
C GLU A 70 -2.51 -14.57 -11.39
N THR A 71 -1.73 -13.80 -10.62
CA THR A 71 -2.03 -13.53 -9.22
C THR A 71 -3.00 -12.36 -9.07
N TYR A 72 -3.97 -12.50 -8.18
CA TYR A 72 -4.85 -11.42 -7.76
C TYR A 72 -4.40 -10.88 -6.41
N VAL A 73 -4.16 -9.58 -6.34
CA VAL A 73 -3.67 -8.93 -5.13
C VAL A 73 -4.62 -7.84 -4.64
N LYS A 74 -4.43 -7.42 -3.39
CA LYS A 74 -5.09 -6.31 -2.74
C LYS A 74 -4.05 -5.52 -1.95
N VAL A 75 -4.12 -4.19 -2.00
CA VAL A 75 -3.24 -3.33 -1.21
C VAL A 75 -4.02 -2.77 -0.05
N PHE A 76 -3.62 -3.15 1.16
CA PHE A 76 -4.09 -2.54 2.39
C PHE A 76 -3.15 -1.41 2.79
N VAL A 77 -3.70 -0.33 3.33
CA VAL A 77 -2.90 0.75 3.93
C VAL A 77 -3.34 0.92 5.37
N VAL A 78 -2.38 0.84 6.28
CA VAL A 78 -2.62 0.97 7.71
C VAL A 78 -1.70 2.00 8.33
N LYS A 79 -2.15 2.66 9.39
CA LYS A 79 -1.32 3.40 10.31
C LYS A 79 -0.42 2.42 11.07
N ALA A 80 0.83 2.80 11.26
CA ALA A 80 1.86 2.01 11.93
C ALA A 80 2.53 2.82 13.05
N ASP A 81 3.12 2.11 14.01
CA ASP A 81 3.92 2.71 15.09
C ASP A 81 5.42 2.77 14.75
N GLY A 82 5.81 2.20 13.61
CA GLY A 82 7.19 2.04 13.18
C GLY A 82 7.34 1.23 11.90
N PRO A 83 8.59 0.90 11.49
CA PRO A 83 8.90 0.07 10.33
C PRO A 83 8.82 -1.45 10.59
N GLU A 84 8.15 -1.87 11.66
CA GLU A 84 7.91 -3.27 12.02
C GLU A 84 6.77 -3.87 11.18
N ARG A 85 6.78 -5.20 11.00
CA ARG A 85 5.71 -5.89 10.27
C ARG A 85 4.39 -5.82 11.02
N VAL A 86 3.32 -5.56 10.29
CA VAL A 86 1.95 -5.63 10.77
C VAL A 86 1.45 -7.06 10.63
N SER A 87 1.05 -7.68 11.74
CA SER A 87 0.48 -9.03 11.75
C SER A 87 -1.03 -9.06 11.60
N MET A 88 -1.72 -7.93 11.86
CA MET A 88 -3.18 -7.85 11.77
C MET A 88 -3.66 -6.43 11.42
N ILE A 89 -4.80 -6.35 10.73
CA ILE A 89 -5.50 -5.08 10.46
C ILE A 89 -6.66 -4.95 11.43
N THR A 90 -6.75 -3.80 12.09
CA THR A 90 -7.84 -3.46 13.01
C THR A 90 -8.58 -2.24 12.49
N THR A 91 -9.79 -2.03 12.99
CA THR A 91 -10.57 -0.82 12.65
C THR A 91 -9.83 0.48 13.01
N ASP A 92 -8.99 0.45 14.04
CA ASP A 92 -8.27 1.63 14.54
C ASP A 92 -7.04 1.98 13.70
N ASN A 93 -6.42 0.99 13.03
CA ASN A 93 -5.23 1.22 12.21
C ASN A 93 -5.54 1.30 10.71
N GLN A 94 -6.73 0.89 10.28
CA GLN A 94 -7.10 0.90 8.88
C GLN A 94 -7.34 2.34 8.35
N VAL A 95 -6.67 2.68 7.25
CA VAL A 95 -6.73 4.04 6.66
C VAL A 95 -7.92 4.23 5.71
N ALA A 96 -8.38 3.17 5.06
CA ALA A 96 -9.52 3.20 4.15
C ALA A 96 -10.31 1.89 4.22
N GLU A 97 -11.64 1.98 4.06
CA GLU A 97 -12.54 0.82 4.09
C GLU A 97 -12.16 -0.24 3.06
N ASP A 98 -12.41 -1.50 3.41
CA ASP A 98 -11.91 -2.67 2.70
C ASP A 98 -12.70 -3.06 1.44
N ASP A 99 -13.50 -2.15 0.88
CA ASP A 99 -14.47 -2.49 -0.18
C ASP A 99 -13.82 -2.68 -1.56
N THR A 100 -12.50 -2.54 -1.67
CA THR A 100 -11.79 -2.82 -2.92
C THR A 100 -11.65 -4.34 -3.14
N PRO A 101 -12.07 -4.88 -4.29
CA PRO A 101 -11.85 -6.29 -4.59
C PRO A 101 -10.36 -6.57 -4.84
N TYR A 102 -9.97 -7.84 -4.73
CA TYR A 102 -8.70 -8.31 -5.27
C TYR A 102 -8.69 -8.10 -6.79
N TYR A 103 -7.57 -7.62 -7.33
CA TYR A 103 -7.45 -7.24 -8.73
C TYR A 103 -6.26 -7.96 -9.39
N GLY A 104 -6.40 -8.23 -10.68
CA GLY A 104 -5.30 -8.61 -11.56
C GLY A 104 -4.68 -7.39 -12.24
N GLY A 105 -3.41 -7.48 -12.64
CA GLY A 105 -2.71 -6.45 -13.41
C GLY A 105 -2.27 -5.23 -12.60
N ARG A 106 -3.18 -4.31 -12.25
CA ARG A 106 -2.81 -3.02 -11.62
C ARG A 106 -3.83 -2.50 -10.62
N TYR A 107 -3.32 -2.05 -9.48
CA TYR A 107 -4.04 -1.21 -8.51
C TYR A 107 -3.48 0.18 -8.47
N SER A 108 -4.37 1.10 -8.15
CA SER A 108 -4.08 2.51 -8.11
C SER A 108 -5.11 3.20 -7.23
N ASN A 109 -4.69 3.82 -6.13
CA ASN A 109 -5.61 4.55 -5.25
C ASN A 109 -4.98 5.83 -4.67
N HIS A 110 -5.84 6.80 -4.37
CA HIS A 110 -5.49 8.11 -3.84
C HIS A 110 -5.74 8.18 -2.35
N PHE A 111 -4.76 8.67 -1.60
CA PHE A 111 -4.85 8.83 -0.16
C PHE A 111 -4.51 10.26 0.26
N VAL A 112 -5.26 10.76 1.25
CA VAL A 112 -4.94 11.98 1.99
C VAL A 112 -4.74 11.56 3.45
N LEU A 113 -3.48 11.53 3.86
CA LEU A 113 -3.00 10.97 5.12
C LEU A 113 -2.48 12.07 6.06
N ASN A 114 -2.48 11.79 7.36
CA ASN A 114 -1.86 12.66 8.34
C ASN A 114 -0.35 12.64 8.14
N ARG A 115 0.27 13.81 8.14
CA ARG A 115 1.70 13.97 7.83
C ARG A 115 2.61 13.34 8.88
N ASP A 116 2.27 13.50 10.15
CA ASP A 116 3.14 13.15 11.27
C ASP A 116 2.98 11.69 11.72
N GLU A 117 2.21 10.92 10.97
CA GLU A 117 1.98 9.50 11.19
C GLU A 117 2.84 8.66 10.25
N GLU A 118 2.94 7.38 10.61
CA GLU A 118 3.67 6.39 9.86
C GLU A 118 2.69 5.38 9.27
N TYR A 119 3.00 4.85 8.09
CA TYR A 119 2.09 4.00 7.35
C TYR A 119 2.80 2.79 6.78
N ILE A 120 2.05 1.69 6.67
CA ILE A 120 2.48 0.47 5.99
C ILE A 120 1.46 0.13 4.91
N ALA A 121 1.94 -0.03 3.68
CA ALA A 121 1.19 -0.65 2.60
C ALA A 121 1.48 -2.15 2.57
N ILE A 122 0.46 -2.99 2.59
CA ILE A 122 0.56 -4.45 2.60
C ILE A 122 0.00 -4.96 1.27
N VAL A 123 0.84 -5.59 0.45
CA VAL A 123 0.41 -6.25 -0.79
C VAL A 123 0.03 -7.68 -0.45
N SER A 124 -1.26 -7.99 -0.55
CA SER A 124 -1.86 -9.23 -0.08
C SER A 124 -2.45 -10.02 -1.23
N THR A 125 -2.35 -11.33 -1.19
CA THR A 125 -3.11 -12.25 -2.05
C THR A 125 -4.33 -12.78 -1.32
N PHE A 126 -5.25 -13.39 -2.06
CA PHE A 126 -6.43 -14.03 -1.48
C PHE A 126 -6.06 -15.35 -0.78
N GLN A 127 -5.20 -16.16 -1.40
CA GLN A 127 -4.68 -17.41 -0.82
C GLN A 127 -3.26 -17.18 -0.27
N ASN A 128 -2.87 -17.96 0.73
CA ASN A 128 -1.48 -17.99 1.17
C ASN A 128 -0.62 -18.71 0.11
N GLU A 129 0.68 -18.40 0.08
CA GLU A 129 1.67 -18.99 -0.81
C GLU A 129 1.49 -18.69 -2.31
N ASP A 130 0.48 -17.90 -2.69
CA ASP A 130 0.37 -17.34 -4.04
C ASP A 130 1.61 -16.46 -4.33
N PRO A 131 2.26 -16.61 -5.49
CA PRO A 131 3.43 -15.81 -5.84
C PRO A 131 3.04 -14.35 -6.01
N ILE A 132 3.86 -13.46 -5.45
CA ILE A 132 3.71 -12.00 -5.59
C ILE A 132 5.00 -11.46 -6.21
N SER A 133 4.87 -11.01 -7.45
CA SER A 133 5.93 -10.30 -8.16
C SER A 133 5.39 -9.02 -8.81
N GLY A 134 6.09 -7.91 -8.64
CA GLY A 134 5.65 -6.63 -9.20
C GLY A 134 6.39 -5.42 -8.67
N VAL A 135 5.88 -4.24 -9.02
CA VAL A 135 6.43 -2.95 -8.59
C VAL A 135 5.38 -2.18 -7.81
N PHE A 136 5.75 -1.76 -6.61
CA PHE A 136 4.98 -0.81 -5.81
C PHE A 136 5.51 0.61 -6.03
N GLU A 137 4.67 1.50 -6.54
CA GLU A 137 4.99 2.89 -6.79
C GLU A 137 4.26 3.79 -5.79
N ILE A 138 5.00 4.74 -5.22
CA ILE A 138 4.47 5.80 -4.36
C ILE A 138 4.74 7.13 -5.03
N LYS A 139 3.68 7.86 -5.37
CA LYS A 139 3.77 9.26 -5.81
C LYS A 139 3.22 10.17 -4.73
N ALA A 140 3.97 11.18 -4.31
CA ALA A 140 3.63 12.00 -3.15
C ALA A 140 3.88 13.49 -3.37
N ASN A 141 3.04 14.32 -2.72
CA ASN A 141 3.17 15.78 -2.78
C ASN A 141 4.38 16.27 -1.98
N THR A 142 4.92 15.42 -1.12
CA THR A 142 6.05 15.70 -0.22
C THR A 142 7.10 14.58 -0.29
N PRO A 143 8.39 14.88 -0.05
CA PRO A 143 9.40 13.85 0.08
C PRO A 143 9.08 12.84 1.19
N LEU A 144 9.35 11.56 0.90
CA LEU A 144 9.12 10.45 1.82
C LEU A 144 10.42 9.82 2.34
N THR A 145 10.30 9.17 3.48
CA THR A 145 11.16 8.05 3.87
C THR A 145 10.36 6.77 3.61
N TYR A 146 10.95 5.78 2.96
CA TYR A 146 10.27 4.53 2.61
C TYR A 146 11.24 3.35 2.68
N LYS A 147 10.70 2.14 2.90
CA LYS A 147 11.48 0.89 2.96
C LYS A 147 10.58 -0.33 2.75
N LEU A 148 11.06 -1.32 1.98
CA LEU A 148 10.49 -2.67 2.00
C LEU A 148 10.88 -3.37 3.32
N ILE A 149 9.89 -3.79 4.09
CA ILE A 149 10.10 -4.51 5.34
C ILE A 149 10.45 -5.96 4.98
N LYS A 150 11.66 -6.40 5.36
CA LYS A 150 12.14 -7.75 5.07
C LYS A 150 11.23 -8.81 5.73
N PRO A 151 11.03 -9.99 5.11
CA PRO A 151 10.45 -11.15 5.79
C PRO A 151 11.29 -11.50 7.03
N LEU A 152 10.65 -12.08 8.04
CA LEU A 152 11.32 -12.62 9.22
C LEU A 152 12.19 -13.84 8.86
#